data_AF-A0A7K2F5K4-F1
#
_entry.id   AF-A0A7K2F5K4-F1
#
_cell.length_a   1.000
_cell.length_b   1.000
_cell.length_c   1.000
_cell.angle_alpha   90.00
_cell.angle_beta   90.00
_cell.angle_gamma   90.00
#
_symmetry.space_group_name_H-M   'P 1'
#
loop_
_entity.id
_entity.type
_entity.pdbx_description
1 polymer ?
#
loop_
_entity_poly.entity_id
_entity_poly.type
_entity_poly.pdbx_seq_one_letter_code
_entity_poly.pdbx_strand_id
1 'polypeptide(L)'
;MSRWGLVVEQNLGYGRKGRMWSIGVMDHVEGTREEALAALRIRAERFEPVHPANPKSRTLYREADGFLLVVEGVWQPFHCRFSVAEQLYDSTVPEPAEEAADAEVQDGPTAPVPVAPEPGPPPAWDAQVPEVPSWLGRDDLS
;
A
#
# COMPACT_ATOMS: atom_id res chain seq x y z
N MET A 1 4.07 -0.94 -19.87
CA MET A 1 2.60 -1.00 -19.92
C MET A 1 2.09 -0.60 -18.55
N SER A 2 0.90 0.00 -18.45
CA SER A 2 0.33 0.32 -17.15
C SER A 2 -0.02 -0.97 -16.40
N ARG A 3 0.23 -0.96 -15.10
CA ARG A 3 -0.12 -2.05 -14.19
C ARG A 3 -1.32 -1.60 -13.36
N TRP A 4 -2.33 -2.45 -13.27
CA TRP A 4 -3.59 -2.14 -12.61
C TRP A 4 -3.81 -3.06 -11.42
N GLY A 5 -3.98 -2.49 -10.23
CA GLY A 5 -4.45 -3.19 -9.06
C GLY A 5 -5.95 -3.43 -9.13
N LEU A 6 -6.36 -4.66 -8.84
CA LEU A 6 -7.76 -5.05 -8.65
C LEU A 6 -8.08 -4.97 -7.16
N VAL A 7 -8.86 -3.98 -6.75
CA VAL A 7 -9.06 -3.65 -5.34
C VAL A 7 -10.45 -4.12 -4.89
N VAL A 8 -10.51 -4.65 -3.66
CA VAL A 8 -11.75 -4.91 -2.95
C VAL A 8 -11.77 -4.14 -1.65
N GLU A 9 -12.88 -3.47 -1.41
CA GLU A 9 -13.23 -2.82 -0.17
C GLU A 9 -14.43 -3.52 0.42
N GLN A 10 -14.31 -4.00 1.65
CA GLN A 10 -15.37 -4.72 2.33
C GLN A 10 -15.48 -4.33 3.80
N ASN A 11 -16.70 -4.47 4.33
CA ASN A 11 -16.95 -4.34 5.75
C ASN A 11 -16.54 -5.63 6.46
N LEU A 12 -15.51 -5.55 7.31
CA LEU A 12 -15.12 -6.63 8.22
C LEU A 12 -15.63 -6.36 9.65
N GLY A 13 -15.78 -7.44 10.42
CA GLY A 13 -16.05 -7.40 11.85
C GLY A 13 -17.53 -7.54 12.25
N TYR A 14 -17.73 -7.86 13.53
CA TYR A 14 -19.03 -8.24 14.09
C TYR A 14 -19.68 -7.09 14.90
N GLY A 15 -21.01 -6.99 14.81
CA GLY A 15 -21.80 -6.03 15.60
C GLY A 15 -21.74 -4.58 15.09
N ARG A 16 -22.23 -3.63 15.91
CA ARG A 16 -22.18 -2.19 15.56
C ARG A 16 -20.84 -1.52 15.91
N LYS A 17 -20.15 -2.00 16.95
CA LYS A 17 -18.90 -1.38 17.46
C LYS A 17 -17.62 -1.96 16.83
N GLY A 18 -17.70 -3.12 16.17
CA GLY A 18 -16.55 -3.81 15.59
C GLY A 18 -16.46 -3.73 14.06
N ARG A 19 -17.29 -2.91 13.39
CA ARG A 19 -17.20 -2.77 11.94
C ARG A 19 -15.99 -1.94 11.58
N MET A 20 -15.15 -2.52 10.75
CA MET A 20 -14.01 -1.85 10.16
C MET A 20 -14.10 -1.97 8.65
N TRP A 21 -13.74 -0.89 7.96
CA TRP A 21 -13.54 -0.91 6.53
C TRP A 21 -12.19 -1.54 6.26
N SER A 22 -12.16 -2.61 5.46
CA SER A 22 -10.94 -3.26 5.03
C SER A 22 -10.79 -3.09 3.53
N ILE A 23 -9.61 -2.68 3.11
CA ILE A 23 -9.20 -2.63 1.72
C ILE A 23 -8.16 -3.72 1.46
N GLY A 24 -8.22 -4.36 0.31
CA GLY A 24 -7.26 -5.36 -0.12
C GLY A 24 -7.07 -5.35 -1.62
N VAL A 25 -5.85 -5.62 -2.07
CA VAL A 25 -5.56 -5.85 -3.49
C VAL A 25 -5.73 -7.34 -3.76
N MET A 26 -6.67 -7.69 -4.63
CA MET A 26 -6.97 -9.06 -5.01
C MET A 26 -5.93 -9.61 -5.99
N ASP A 27 -5.49 -8.77 -6.93
CA ASP A 27 -4.54 -9.14 -7.99
C ASP A 27 -4.03 -7.90 -8.73
N HIS A 28 -3.10 -8.11 -9.66
CA HIS A 28 -2.66 -7.12 -10.63
C HIS A 28 -2.90 -7.60 -12.07
N VAL A 29 -3.18 -6.66 -12.96
CA VAL A 29 -3.30 -6.91 -14.41
C VAL A 29 -2.41 -5.92 -15.14
N GLU A 30 -1.56 -6.42 -16.01
CA GLU A 30 -0.78 -5.60 -16.95
C GLU A 30 -1.64 -5.31 -18.19
N GLY A 31 -1.66 -4.06 -18.66
CA GLY A 31 -2.36 -3.69 -19.90
C GLY A 31 -3.28 -2.48 -19.75
N THR A 32 -4.42 -2.54 -20.40
CA THR A 32 -5.40 -1.44 -20.45
C THR A 32 -6.35 -1.47 -19.25
N ARG A 33 -6.97 -0.31 -18.97
CA ARG A 33 -7.99 -0.19 -17.93
C ARG A 33 -9.20 -1.09 -18.22
N GLU A 34 -9.57 -1.24 -19.49
CA GLU A 34 -10.69 -2.06 -19.94
C GLU A 34 -10.44 -3.56 -19.67
N GLU A 35 -9.22 -4.04 -19.93
CA GLU A 35 -8.81 -5.41 -19.60
C GLU A 35 -8.83 -5.63 -18.08
N ALA A 36 -8.33 -4.65 -17.30
CA ALA A 36 -8.40 -4.70 -15.85
C ALA A 36 -9.84 -4.75 -15.34
N LEU A 37 -10.76 -3.95 -15.91
CA LEU A 37 -12.19 -3.98 -15.56
C LEU A 37 -12.86 -5.30 -15.92
N ALA A 38 -12.53 -5.88 -17.07
CA ALA A 38 -13.03 -7.19 -17.47
C ALA A 38 -12.55 -8.28 -16.50
N ALA A 39 -11.29 -8.23 -16.10
CA ALA A 39 -10.68 -9.12 -15.12
C ALA A 39 -11.28 -8.93 -13.71
N LEU A 40 -11.59 -7.69 -13.33
CA LEU A 40 -12.25 -7.35 -12.06
C LEU A 40 -13.67 -7.92 -12.02
N ARG A 41 -14.42 -7.81 -13.12
CA ARG A 41 -15.78 -8.35 -13.22
C ARG A 41 -15.83 -9.84 -12.89
N ILE A 42 -14.95 -10.63 -13.52
CA ILE A 42 -14.89 -12.09 -13.33
C ILE A 42 -14.60 -12.41 -11.85
N ARG A 43 -13.72 -11.64 -11.20
CA ARG A 43 -13.40 -11.80 -9.78
C ARG A 43 -14.57 -11.39 -8.88
N ALA A 44 -15.21 -10.26 -9.15
CA ALA A 44 -16.36 -9.77 -8.39
C ALA A 44 -17.56 -10.75 -8.45
N GLU A 45 -17.81 -11.38 -9.60
CA GLU A 45 -18.86 -12.39 -9.76
C GLU A 45 -18.61 -13.66 -8.92
N ARG A 46 -17.34 -13.99 -8.66
CA ARG A 46 -16.92 -15.17 -7.89
C ARG A 46 -16.58 -14.87 -6.43
N PHE A 47 -16.61 -13.61 -6.03
CA PHE A 47 -16.16 -13.19 -4.72
C PHE A 47 -17.12 -13.69 -3.63
N GLU A 48 -16.56 -14.25 -2.56
CA GLU A 48 -17.31 -14.71 -1.39
C GLU A 48 -16.95 -13.84 -0.19
N PRO A 49 -17.81 -12.86 0.17
CA PRO A 49 -17.56 -12.00 1.32
C PRO A 49 -17.54 -12.81 2.62
N VAL A 50 -16.65 -12.41 3.54
CA VAL A 50 -16.56 -12.98 4.90
C VAL A 50 -17.88 -12.82 5.66
N HIS A 51 -18.60 -11.73 5.41
CA HIS A 51 -19.92 -11.46 5.99
C HIS A 51 -20.92 -11.05 4.91
N PRO A 52 -22.19 -11.45 5.04
CA PRO A 52 -22.78 -12.24 6.12
C PRO A 52 -22.53 -13.76 5.95
N ALA A 53 -22.48 -14.50 7.07
CA ALA A 53 -22.29 -15.96 7.07
C ALA A 53 -23.45 -16.74 6.42
N ASN A 54 -24.65 -16.18 6.40
CA ASN A 54 -25.82 -16.77 5.74
C ASN A 54 -26.50 -15.71 4.85
N PRO A 55 -26.07 -15.59 3.58
CA PRO A 55 -26.63 -14.63 2.63
C PRO A 55 -27.98 -15.13 2.08
N LYS A 56 -29.00 -14.26 2.08
CA LYS A 56 -30.31 -14.54 1.45
C LYS A 56 -30.27 -14.33 -0.05
N SER A 57 -29.63 -13.25 -0.48
CA SER A 57 -29.45 -12.90 -1.88
C SER A 57 -28.17 -12.09 -2.07
N ARG A 58 -27.69 -12.07 -3.31
CA ARG A 58 -26.54 -11.29 -3.74
C ARG A 58 -26.86 -10.61 -5.06
N THR A 59 -26.56 -9.32 -5.15
CA THR A 59 -26.81 -8.50 -6.33
C THR A 59 -25.54 -7.72 -6.67
N LEU A 60 -25.07 -7.84 -7.91
CA LEU A 60 -23.88 -7.17 -8.40
C LEU A 60 -24.28 -6.03 -9.36
N TYR A 61 -23.84 -4.83 -9.05
CA TYR A 61 -24.05 -3.62 -9.85
C TYR A 61 -22.76 -3.20 -10.54
N ARG A 62 -22.89 -2.55 -11.70
CA ARG A 62 -21.77 -1.91 -12.40
C ARG A 62 -21.65 -0.45 -12.00
N GLU A 63 -20.44 0.01 -11.75
CA GLU A 63 -20.06 1.41 -11.55
C GLU A 63 -19.09 1.86 -12.65
N ALA A 64 -18.70 3.14 -12.65
CA ALA A 64 -17.79 3.70 -13.66
C ALA A 64 -16.40 3.04 -13.65
N ASP A 65 -15.86 2.80 -12.46
CA ASP A 65 -14.52 2.23 -12.22
C ASP A 65 -14.53 0.84 -11.60
N GLY A 66 -15.68 0.14 -11.65
CA GLY A 66 -15.76 -1.21 -11.11
C GLY A 66 -17.18 -1.68 -10.82
N PHE A 67 -17.38 -2.29 -9.65
CA PHE A 67 -18.59 -3.02 -9.32
C PHE A 67 -18.96 -2.89 -7.84
N LEU A 68 -20.26 -2.92 -7.54
CA LEU A 68 -20.77 -2.94 -6.17
C LEU A 68 -21.56 -4.23 -5.95
N LEU A 69 -21.08 -5.08 -5.04
CA LEU A 69 -21.81 -6.25 -4.60
C LEU A 69 -22.58 -5.89 -3.33
N VAL A 70 -23.90 -6.05 -3.36
CA VAL A 70 -24.77 -5.96 -2.19
C VAL A 70 -25.20 -7.38 -1.82
N VAL A 71 -25.02 -7.73 -0.56
CA VAL A 71 -25.39 -9.04 -0.01
C VAL A 71 -26.40 -8.83 1.11
N GLU A 72 -27.60 -9.37 0.92
CA GLU A 72 -28.66 -9.31 1.91
C GLU A 72 -28.43 -10.36 2.99
N GLY A 73 -28.08 -9.92 4.19
CA GLY A 73 -27.98 -10.78 5.36
C GLY A 73 -29.32 -10.97 6.06
N VAL A 74 -29.35 -11.90 7.03
CA VAL A 74 -30.55 -12.12 7.87
C VAL A 74 -30.90 -10.89 8.71
N TRP A 75 -29.89 -10.18 9.22
CA TRP A 75 -30.06 -9.06 10.15
C TRP A 75 -29.88 -7.69 9.50
N GLN A 76 -29.06 -7.60 8.44
CA GLN A 76 -28.71 -6.35 7.77
C GLN A 76 -28.04 -6.63 6.42
N PRO A 77 -28.07 -5.68 5.48
CA PRO A 77 -27.29 -5.76 4.25
C PRO A 77 -25.81 -5.51 4.52
N PHE A 78 -24.98 -6.12 3.70
CA PHE A 78 -23.54 -5.90 3.59
C PHE A 78 -23.20 -5.53 2.15
N HIS A 79 -22.08 -4.84 1.96
CA HIS A 79 -21.60 -4.53 0.63
C HIS A 79 -20.09 -4.68 0.52
N CYS A 80 -19.66 -4.99 -0.70
CA CYS A 80 -18.27 -4.98 -1.14
C CYS A 80 -18.17 -4.08 -2.39
N ARG A 81 -17.21 -3.16 -2.39
CA ARG A 81 -16.91 -2.31 -3.54
C ARG A 81 -15.66 -2.83 -4.22
N PHE A 82 -15.73 -3.03 -5.52
CA PHE A 82 -14.62 -3.47 -6.34
C PHE A 82 -14.23 -2.31 -7.25
N SER A 83 -12.95 -1.99 -7.30
CA SER A 83 -12.42 -0.92 -8.15
C SER A 83 -11.13 -1.36 -8.83
N VAL A 84 -10.83 -0.73 -9.97
CA VAL A 84 -9.50 -0.78 -10.58
C VAL A 84 -8.73 0.47 -10.20
N ALA A 85 -7.43 0.32 -9.95
CA ALA A 85 -6.53 1.44 -9.69
C ALA A 85 -5.23 1.25 -10.46
N GLU A 86 -4.77 2.29 -11.17
CA GLU A 86 -3.45 2.25 -11.79
C GLU A 86 -2.37 2.31 -10.70
N GLN A 87 -1.39 1.41 -10.78
CA GLN A 87 -0.24 1.40 -9.90
C GLN A 87 0.80 2.39 -10.41
N LEU A 88 0.97 3.50 -9.69
CA LEU A 88 1.93 4.55 -10.03
C LEU A 88 3.31 4.35 -9.41
N TYR A 89 3.37 3.64 -8.27
CA TYR A 89 4.60 3.48 -7.50
C TYR A 89 4.58 2.15 -6.72
N ASP A 90 5.75 1.52 -6.60
CA ASP A 90 5.99 0.36 -5.75
C ASP A 90 7.33 0.53 -5.03
N SER A 91 7.31 0.71 -3.72
CA SER A 91 8.54 0.87 -2.94
C SER A 91 9.41 -0.39 -2.87
N THR A 92 8.86 -1.55 -3.26
CA THR A 92 9.60 -2.82 -3.24
C THR A 92 10.35 -3.09 -4.53
N VAL A 93 10.02 -2.38 -5.61
CA VAL A 93 10.74 -2.43 -6.87
C VAL A 93 11.86 -1.40 -6.81
N PRO A 94 13.14 -1.81 -6.91
CA PRO A 94 14.24 -0.85 -7.00
C PRO A 94 13.99 0.05 -8.20
N GLU A 95 14.06 1.37 -7.99
CA GLU A 95 14.02 2.33 -9.09
C GLU A 95 15.13 1.94 -10.07
N PRO A 96 14.83 1.72 -11.37
CA PRO A 96 15.87 1.43 -12.34
C PRO A 96 16.82 2.61 -12.29
N ALA A 97 18.05 2.36 -11.81
CA ALA A 97 19.10 3.36 -11.76
C ALA A 97 19.17 3.95 -13.16
N GLU A 98 18.74 5.21 -13.29
CA GLU A 98 18.87 5.97 -14.51
C GLU A 98 20.30 5.75 -14.99
N GLU A 99 20.40 5.25 -16.22
CA GLU A 99 21.64 5.13 -16.95
C GLU A 99 22.56 6.30 -16.59
N ALA A 100 23.68 5.96 -15.95
CA ALA A 100 24.85 6.80 -15.89
C ALA A 100 25.38 6.97 -17.33
N ALA A 101 24.60 7.65 -18.16
CA ALA A 101 25.07 8.27 -19.38
C ALA A 101 25.67 9.62 -18.97
N ASP A 102 26.85 9.86 -19.52
CA ASP A 102 27.56 11.13 -19.55
C ASP A 102 28.43 11.49 -18.34
N ALA A 103 29.42 10.63 -18.08
CA ALA A 103 30.76 11.13 -17.83
C ALA A 103 31.76 10.35 -18.69
N GLU A 104 31.83 10.71 -19.97
CA GLU A 104 33.07 10.55 -20.74
C GLU A 104 34.23 11.03 -19.88
N VAL A 105 35.12 10.10 -19.55
CA VAL A 105 36.37 10.35 -18.84
C VAL A 105 37.25 11.20 -19.77
N GLN A 106 37.13 12.52 -19.65
CA GLN A 106 38.13 13.44 -20.18
C GLN A 106 39.38 13.32 -19.32
N ASP A 107 40.43 12.82 -19.97
CA ASP A 107 41.82 12.75 -19.53
C ASP A 107 42.29 14.12 -19.02
N GLY A 108 42.57 14.22 -17.73
CA GLY A 108 43.06 15.44 -17.07
C GLY A 108 44.01 15.06 -15.92
N PRO A 109 45.13 15.79 -15.72
CA PRO A 109 46.20 15.34 -14.84
C PRO A 109 45.73 15.30 -13.39
N THR A 110 46.08 14.22 -12.69
CA THR A 110 45.81 13.94 -11.28
C THR A 110 45.98 15.19 -10.40
N ALA A 111 44.87 15.78 -9.97
CA ALA A 111 44.86 16.73 -8.87
C ALA A 111 45.06 15.99 -7.54
N PRO A 112 45.75 16.59 -6.55
CA PRO A 112 46.03 15.93 -5.28
C PRO A 112 44.73 15.69 -4.50
N VAL A 113 44.64 14.50 -3.92
CA VAL A 113 43.53 14.03 -3.09
C VAL A 113 43.18 15.08 -2.02
N PRO A 114 41.92 15.55 -1.90
CA PRO A 114 41.55 16.40 -0.78
C PRO A 114 41.53 15.53 0.48
N VAL A 115 42.32 15.92 1.48
CA VAL A 115 42.27 15.37 2.84
C VAL A 115 40.84 15.51 3.34
N ALA A 116 40.26 14.39 3.79
CA ALA A 116 38.92 14.38 4.39
C ALA A 116 38.87 15.35 5.58
N PRO A 117 37.86 16.22 5.69
CA PRO A 117 37.70 17.05 6.87
C PRO A 117 37.47 16.15 8.09
N GLU A 118 38.11 16.47 9.22
CA GLU A 118 37.80 15.82 10.50
C GLU A 118 36.29 15.90 10.77
N PRO A 119 35.69 14.86 11.37
CA PRO A 119 34.28 14.89 11.72
C PRO A 119 34.02 16.11 12.60
N GLY A 120 33.20 17.03 12.10
CA GLY A 120 32.77 18.20 12.84
C GLY A 120 32.07 17.82 14.14
N PRO A 121 31.94 18.77 15.09
CA PRO A 121 31.26 18.50 16.34
C PRO A 121 29.83 17.99 16.09
N PRO A 122 29.33 17.06 16.93
CA PRO A 122 27.99 16.53 16.77
C PRO A 122 26.96 17.66 16.75
N PRO A 123 25.88 17.53 15.96
CA PRO A 123 24.89 18.57 15.81
C PRO A 123 24.25 18.90 17.17
N ALA A 124 23.93 20.19 17.39
CA ALA A 124 23.56 20.72 18.71
C ALA A 124 22.35 20.04 19.39
N TRP A 125 21.56 19.26 18.65
CA TRP A 125 20.45 18.49 19.19
C TRP A 125 20.89 17.19 19.89
N ASP A 126 22.07 16.64 19.57
CA ASP A 126 22.65 15.48 20.27
C ASP A 126 23.25 15.86 21.63
N ALA A 127 23.65 17.12 21.81
CA ALA A 127 24.29 17.58 23.04
C ALA A 127 23.36 17.57 24.28
N GLN A 128 22.05 17.42 24.09
CA GLN A 128 21.05 17.43 25.16
C GLN A 128 20.36 16.08 25.36
N VAL A 129 20.72 15.05 24.59
CA VAL A 129 20.18 13.71 24.78
C VAL A 129 21.01 13.00 25.85
N PRO A 130 20.44 12.66 27.02
CA PRO A 130 21.16 11.84 27.99
C PRO A 130 21.41 10.46 27.39
N GLU A 131 22.66 9.96 27.48
CA GLU A 131 23.03 8.62 26.98
C GLU A 131 22.17 7.50 27.59
N VAL A 132 21.65 7.73 28.81
CA VAL A 132 20.78 6.81 29.52
C VAL A 132 19.45 7.50 29.80
N PRO A 133 18.33 7.01 29.24
CA PRO A 133 17.02 7.54 29.54
C PRO A 133 16.65 7.36 31.02
N SER A 134 16.01 8.36 31.63
CA SER A 134 15.64 8.36 33.05
C SER A 134 14.59 7.32 33.47
N TRP A 135 14.04 6.57 32.52
CA TRP A 135 13.10 5.47 32.77
C TRP A 135 13.80 4.10 32.83
N LEU A 136 15.06 4.01 32.39
CA LEU A 136 15.84 2.77 32.43
C LEU A 136 16.26 2.50 33.89
N GLY A 137 15.69 1.47 34.52
CA GLY A 137 15.97 1.07 35.91
C GLY A 137 14.98 1.58 36.96
N ARG A 138 13.80 2.05 36.54
CA ARG A 138 12.71 2.39 37.47
C ARG A 138 11.91 1.15 37.86
N ASP A 139 11.91 0.80 39.14
CA ASP A 139 11.15 -0.34 39.69
C ASP A 139 9.65 -0.04 39.89
N ASP A 140 9.22 1.22 39.76
CA ASP A 140 7.83 1.67 39.97
C ASP A 140 6.94 1.59 38.72
N LEU A 141 7.46 1.04 37.62
CA LEU A 141 6.73 0.85 36.35
C LEU A 141 6.28 -0.61 36.12
N SER A 142 6.23 -1.42 37.18
CA SER A 142 5.75 -2.82 37.16
C SER A 142 4.26 -2.93 37.50
#